data_AF-A0A2U0SWQ3-F1
#
_entry.id   AF-A0A2U0SWQ3-F1
#
_cell.length_a   1.000
_cell.length_b   1.000
_cell.length_c   1.000
_cell.angle_alpha   90.00
_cell.angle_beta   90.00
_cell.angle_gamma   90.00
#
_symmetry.space_group_name_H-M   'P 1'
#
loop_
_entity.id
_entity.type
_entity.pdbx_description
1 polymer ?
#
loop_
_entity_poly.entity_id
_entity_poly.type
_entity_poly.pdbx_seq_one_letter_code
_entity_poly.pdbx_strand_id
1 'polypeptide(L)'
;MQIHTGEGAEKTPGQQEEAEEEARRAFIAELWRRFETLQEWAVSHWPDQQHPLSSADFVEARKEILSLRSPAGSLNQPAARDAAEPAPEQGGAQYVDVTPAPWP
;
A
#
# COMPACT_ATOMS: atom_id res chain seq x y z
N MET A 1 20.38 24.71 38.12
CA MET A 1 19.42 23.61 38.35
C MET A 1 18.13 23.98 37.64
N GLN A 2 17.90 23.39 36.47
CA GLN A 2 16.71 22.61 36.09
C GLN A 2 16.44 22.76 34.59
N ILE A 3 16.93 21.74 33.90
CA ILE A 3 16.54 21.33 32.55
C ILE A 3 15.14 20.71 32.66
N HIS A 4 14.19 21.19 31.85
CA HIS A 4 13.01 20.40 31.51
C HIS A 4 13.13 20.01 30.05
N THR A 5 13.83 18.90 29.86
CA THR A 5 13.93 18.16 28.60
C THR A 5 12.59 17.52 28.28
N GLY A 6 12.16 17.71 27.02
CA GLY A 6 11.21 16.92 26.24
C GLY A 6 10.29 15.95 26.96
N GLU A 7 9.00 16.31 27.03
CA GLU A 7 7.93 15.34 27.13
C GLU A 7 7.38 15.16 25.72
N GLY A 8 7.80 14.07 25.06
CA GLY A 8 7.17 13.62 23.83
C GLY A 8 5.72 13.35 24.16
N ALA A 9 4.81 14.15 23.59
CA ALA A 9 3.39 13.91 23.70
C ALA A 9 3.11 12.52 23.11
N GLU A 10 2.96 11.52 23.98
CA GLU A 10 2.43 10.21 23.63
C GLU A 10 1.03 10.46 23.07
N LYS A 11 0.91 10.51 21.74
CA LYS A 11 -0.38 10.64 21.06
C LYS A 11 -1.28 9.53 21.58
N THR A 12 -2.46 9.87 22.07
CA THR A 12 -3.46 8.89 22.52
C THR A 12 -3.79 7.97 21.33
N PRO A 13 -4.12 6.67 21.52
CA PRO A 13 -4.33 5.74 20.41
C PRO A 13 -5.26 6.26 19.30
N GLY A 14 -6.34 6.97 19.65
CA GLY A 14 -7.22 7.60 18.65
C GLY A 14 -6.58 8.72 17.81
N GLN A 15 -5.62 9.48 18.36
CA GLN A 15 -4.90 10.54 17.62
C GLN A 15 -3.84 9.98 16.66
N GLN A 16 -3.39 8.74 16.89
CA GLN A 16 -2.51 8.03 15.96
C GLN A 16 -3.33 7.47 14.79
N GLU A 17 -4.46 6.84 15.07
CA GLU A 17 -5.38 6.31 14.05
C GLU A 17 -5.90 7.41 13.10
N GLU A 18 -6.30 8.57 13.62
CA GLU A 18 -6.71 9.71 12.81
C GLU A 18 -5.58 10.24 11.91
N ALA A 19 -4.36 10.32 12.44
CA ALA A 19 -3.20 10.78 11.68
C ALA A 19 -2.80 9.80 10.56
N GLU A 20 -2.92 8.49 10.82
CA GLU A 20 -2.70 7.44 9.83
C GLU A 20 -3.78 7.46 8.74
N GLU A 21 -5.04 7.68 9.10
CA GLU A 21 -6.11 7.85 8.14
C GLU A 21 -5.93 9.09 7.26
N GLU A 22 -5.51 10.22 7.85
CA GLU A 22 -5.19 11.43 7.10
C GLU A 22 -4.01 11.20 6.14
N ALA A 23 -2.93 10.58 6.62
CA ALA A 23 -1.78 10.21 5.78
C ALA A 23 -2.19 9.30 4.62
N ARG A 24 -3.06 8.31 4.87
CA ARG A 24 -3.61 7.42 3.83
C ARG A 24 -4.40 8.21 2.79
N ARG A 25 -5.26 9.13 3.21
CA ARG A 25 -6.05 9.98 2.28
C ARG A 25 -5.15 10.85 1.42
N ALA A 26 -4.14 11.49 2.03
CA ALA A 26 -3.16 12.31 1.31
C ALA A 26 -2.36 11.48 0.29
N PHE A 27 -1.92 10.28 0.69
CA PHE A 27 -1.22 9.34 -0.18
C PHE A 27 -2.07 8.95 -1.39
N ILE A 28 -3.33 8.56 -1.19
CA ILE A 28 -4.23 8.16 -2.28
C ILE A 28 -4.47 9.32 -3.25
N ALA A 29 -4.63 10.54 -2.75
CA ALA A 29 -4.81 11.72 -3.59
C ALA A 29 -3.57 11.98 -4.47
N GLU A 30 -2.37 11.89 -3.90
CA GLU A 30 -1.12 12.07 -4.64
C GLU A 30 -0.88 10.92 -5.64
N LEU A 31 -1.18 9.68 -5.26
CA LEU A 31 -1.10 8.53 -6.16
C LEU A 31 -2.02 8.71 -7.37
N TRP A 32 -3.26 9.14 -7.14
CA TRP A 32 -4.21 9.43 -8.22
C TRP A 32 -3.67 10.49 -9.18
N ARG A 33 -3.17 11.62 -8.65
CA ARG A 33 -2.60 12.71 -9.45
C ARG A 33 -1.43 12.24 -10.32
N ARG A 34 -0.51 11.44 -9.75
CA ARG A 34 0.62 10.88 -10.48
C ARG A 34 0.17 9.90 -11.55
N PHE A 35 -0.83 9.08 -11.24
CA PHE A 35 -1.37 8.11 -12.17
C PHE A 35 -2.02 8.79 -13.39
N GLU A 36 -2.77 9.87 -13.19
CA GLU A 36 -3.33 10.66 -14.30
C GLU A 36 -2.23 11.23 -15.21
N THR A 37 -1.15 11.76 -14.61
CA THR A 37 0.00 12.28 -15.36
C THR A 37 0.69 11.17 -16.16
N LEU A 38 0.87 9.99 -15.56
CA LEU A 38 1.45 8.82 -16.23
C LEU A 38 0.57 8.36 -17.39
N GLN A 39 -0.75 8.34 -17.20
CA GLN A 39 -1.71 7.93 -18.20
C GLN A 39 -1.69 8.88 -19.42
N GLU A 40 -1.68 10.19 -19.18
CA GLU A 40 -1.56 11.19 -20.24
C GLU A 40 -0.25 11.04 -21.02
N TRP A 41 0.85 10.83 -20.31
CA TRP A 41 2.15 10.53 -20.93
C TRP A 41 2.10 9.25 -21.78
N ALA A 42 1.51 8.17 -21.26
CA ALA A 42 1.45 6.89 -21.96
C ALA A 42 0.63 6.98 -23.25
N VAL A 43 -0.52 7.67 -23.21
CA VAL A 43 -1.37 7.89 -24.40
C VAL A 43 -0.67 8.76 -25.44
N SER A 44 0.03 9.82 -25.01
CA SER A 44 0.71 10.76 -25.93
C SER A 44 2.01 10.23 -26.53
N HIS A 45 2.72 9.34 -25.83
CA HIS A 45 4.02 8.80 -26.26
C HIS A 45 3.95 7.37 -26.79
N TRP A 46 2.75 6.81 -26.99
CA TRP A 46 2.60 5.44 -27.47
C TRP A 46 3.18 5.26 -28.89
N PRO A 47 4.11 4.30 -29.10
CA PRO A 47 4.76 4.14 -30.40
C PRO A 47 3.89 3.45 -31.45
N ASP A 48 2.93 2.60 -31.05
CA ASP A 48 2.06 1.88 -31.98
C ASP A 48 0.79 2.68 -32.31
N GLN A 49 0.85 3.43 -33.40
CA GLN A 49 -0.27 4.24 -33.90
C GLN A 49 -1.39 3.40 -34.54
N GLN A 50 -1.16 2.11 -34.83
CA GLN A 50 -2.19 1.22 -35.38
C GLN A 50 -3.13 0.71 -34.28
N HIS A 51 -2.63 0.61 -33.05
CA HIS A 51 -3.39 0.24 -31.86
C HIS A 51 -3.21 1.32 -30.78
N PRO A 52 -3.89 2.47 -30.90
CA PRO A 52 -3.69 3.59 -29.98
C PRO A 52 -4.12 3.21 -28.56
N LEU A 53 -3.25 3.48 -27.59
CA LEU A 53 -3.64 3.46 -26.19
C LEU A 53 -4.69 4.54 -25.94
N SER A 54 -5.73 4.17 -25.21
CA SER A 54 -6.82 5.06 -24.82
C SER A 54 -6.91 5.17 -23.30
N SER A 55 -7.69 6.12 -22.82
CA SER A 55 -7.94 6.21 -21.39
C SER A 55 -8.71 5.02 -20.81
N ALA A 56 -9.44 4.29 -21.66
CA ALA A 56 -10.26 3.15 -21.27
C ALA A 56 -9.41 1.94 -20.87
N ASP A 57 -8.20 1.82 -21.42
CA ASP A 57 -7.29 0.70 -21.14
C ASP A 57 -6.74 0.73 -19.69
N PHE A 58 -6.93 1.84 -18.99
CA PHE A 58 -6.46 2.07 -17.62
C PHE A 58 -7.55 1.92 -16.56
N VAL A 59 -8.75 1.46 -16.93
CA VAL A 59 -9.91 1.40 -16.01
C VAL A 59 -9.66 0.47 -14.82
N GLU A 60 -9.00 -0.67 -15.01
CA GLU A 60 -8.72 -1.59 -13.89
C GLU A 60 -7.73 -0.97 -12.89
N ALA A 61 -6.66 -0.33 -13.37
CA ALA A 61 -5.73 0.38 -12.49
C ALA A 61 -6.42 1.52 -11.72
N ARG A 62 -7.37 2.24 -12.33
CA ARG A 62 -8.17 3.25 -11.61
C ARG A 62 -9.03 2.62 -10.52
N LYS A 63 -9.67 1.49 -10.80
CA LYS A 63 -10.48 0.76 -9.79
C LYS A 63 -9.61 0.32 -8.62
N GLU A 64 -8.42 -0.19 -8.89
CA GLU A 64 -7.47 -0.61 -7.87
C GLU A 64 -7.03 0.56 -6.98
N ILE A 65 -6.64 1.70 -7.57
CA ILE A 65 -6.26 2.89 -6.79
C ILE A 65 -7.44 3.40 -5.94
N LEU A 66 -8.66 3.41 -6.48
CA LEU A 66 -9.84 3.84 -5.73
C LEU A 66 -10.21 2.85 -4.60
N SER A 67 -9.89 1.56 -4.77
CA SER A 67 -10.13 0.54 -3.74
C SER A 67 -9.34 0.80 -2.46
N LEU A 68 -8.18 1.47 -2.54
CA LEU A 68 -7.35 1.85 -1.40
C LEU A 68 -8.07 2.79 -0.41
N ARG A 69 -9.13 3.47 -0.86
CA ARG A 69 -9.95 4.33 0.02
C ARG A 69 -10.74 3.52 1.04
N SER A 70 -11.05 2.27 0.71
CA SER A 70 -11.69 1.34 1.64
C SER A 70 -10.63 0.61 2.46
N PRO A 71 -10.69 0.62 3.80
CA PRO A 71 -9.81 -0.21 4.63
C PRO A 71 -9.89 -1.71 4.27
N ALA A 72 -11.03 -2.17 3.74
CA ALA A 72 -11.24 -3.54 3.27
C ALA A 72 -10.85 -3.76 1.80
N GLY A 73 -10.30 -2.74 1.13
CA GLY A 73 -9.86 -2.82 -0.26
C GLY A 73 -8.82 -3.91 -0.46
N SER A 74 -8.84 -4.58 -1.62
CA SER A 74 -7.97 -5.72 -1.93
C SER A 74 -6.48 -5.43 -1.76
N LEU A 75 -6.05 -4.19 -1.99
CA LEU A 75 -4.68 -3.74 -1.83
C LEU A 75 -4.29 -3.35 -0.38
N ASN A 76 -5.27 -3.12 0.49
CA ASN A 76 -5.05 -2.84 1.91
C ASN A 76 -5.07 -4.11 2.75
N GLN A 77 -5.58 -5.21 2.21
CA GLN A 77 -5.39 -6.50 2.85
C GLN A 77 -3.93 -6.87 2.66
N PRO A 78 -3.16 -7.09 3.74
CA PRO A 78 -1.86 -7.72 3.60
C PRO A 78 -2.14 -9.01 2.82
N ALA A 79 -1.52 -9.14 1.64
CA ALA A 79 -1.64 -10.34 0.84
C ALA A 79 -1.56 -11.52 1.81
N ALA A 80 -2.54 -12.42 1.76
CA ALA A 80 -2.63 -13.61 2.57
C ALA A 80 -1.40 -14.50 2.35
N ARG A 81 -0.24 -14.04 2.81
CA ARG A 81 1.01 -14.76 2.85
C ARG A 81 1.06 -15.64 4.10
N ASP A 82 0.25 -15.31 5.11
CA ASP A 82 0.11 -16.07 6.37
C ASP A 82 -1.33 -16.45 6.74
N ALA A 83 -2.36 -16.04 5.98
CA ALA A 83 -3.77 -16.27 6.37
C ALA A 83 -4.45 -17.48 5.70
N ALA A 84 -3.73 -18.23 4.85
CA ALA A 84 -4.25 -19.42 4.19
C ALA A 84 -3.41 -20.68 4.47
N GLU A 85 -2.40 -20.61 5.33
CA GLU A 85 -1.87 -21.82 5.94
C GLU A 85 -2.64 -22.07 7.23
N PRO A 86 -3.27 -23.26 7.37
CA PRO A 86 -3.88 -23.66 8.64
C PRO A 86 -2.85 -23.53 9.77
N ALA A 87 -3.29 -23.39 11.03
CA ALA A 87 -2.34 -23.56 12.13
C ALA A 87 -1.57 -24.90 11.96
N PRO A 88 -0.36 -25.06 12.51
CA PRO A 88 0.38 -26.32 12.47
C PRO A 88 -0.48 -27.53 12.89
N GLU A 89 -1.34 -27.33 13.89
CA GLU A 89 -2.28 -28.34 14.39
C GLU A 89 -3.44 -28.68 13.43
N GLN A 90 -3.67 -27.82 12.43
CA GLN A 90 -4.68 -27.94 11.38
C GLN A 90 -4.06 -28.29 10.00
N GLY A 91 -2.75 -28.56 9.95
CA GLY A 91 -2.06 -29.01 8.74
C GLY A 91 -1.31 -27.94 7.94
N GLY A 92 -1.03 -26.76 8.50
CA GLY A 92 -0.12 -25.80 7.86
C GLY A 92 1.36 -26.04 8.16
N ALA A 93 2.20 -25.16 7.61
CA ALA A 93 3.66 -25.29 7.66
C ALA A 93 4.19 -25.42 9.11
N GLN A 94 5.01 -26.44 9.33
CA GLN A 94 5.70 -26.71 10.60
C GLN A 94 7.10 -26.08 10.66
N TYR A 95 7.57 -25.54 9.55
CA TYR A 95 8.93 -25.03 9.38
C TYR A 95 8.87 -23.61 8.84
N VAL A 96 9.69 -22.73 9.40
CA VAL A 96 9.93 -21.39 8.88
C VAL A 96 11.22 -21.43 8.09
N ASP A 97 11.19 -20.95 6.84
CA ASP A 97 12.41 -20.75 6.07
C ASP A 97 13.19 -19.57 6.67
N VAL A 98 14.21 -19.89 7.44
CA VAL A 98 15.15 -18.91 7.96
C VAL A 98 16.37 -18.90 7.06
N THR A 99 16.66 -17.75 6.45
CA THR A 99 17.97 -17.54 5.83
C THR A 99 19.00 -17.50 6.96
N PRO A 100 19.92 -18.47 7.05
CA PRO A 100 20.90 -18.49 8.13
C PRO A 100 21.79 -17.25 8.04
N ALA A 101 22.12 -16.65 9.18
CA ALA A 101 23.07 -15.55 9.22
C ALA A 101 24.41 -16.00 8.60
N PRO A 102 25.10 -15.15 7.81
CA PRO A 102 26.37 -15.52 7.22
C PRO A 102 27.38 -15.80 8.33
N TRP A 103 28.09 -16.93 8.22
CA TRP A 103 29.16 -17.31 9.14
C TRP A 103 30.31 -16.28 9.10
N PRO A 104 30.96 -15.97 10.24
CA PRO A 104 32.05 -14.99 10.32
C PRO A 104 33.34 -15.44 9.62
#